data_AF-A0A1G5C8M9-F1
#
_entry.id   AF-A0A1G5C8M9-F1
#
_cell.length_a   1.000
_cell.length_b   1.000
_cell.length_c   1.000
_cell.angle_alpha   90.00
_cell.angle_beta   90.00
_cell.angle_gamma   90.00
#
_symmetry.space_group_name_H-M   'P 1'
#
loop_
_entity.id
_entity.type
_entity.pdbx_description
1 polymer ?
#
loop_
_entity_poly.entity_id
_entity_poly.type
_entity_poly.pdbx_seq_one_letter_code
_entity_poly.pdbx_strand_id
1 'polypeptide(L)'
;MLYIFRSKKHRDKGSTLVELVVSMALTAILATAVVTVMHPAVSIFLKVQKHSRAQMVADTVADTLRAECASSYIQGYGDARVVNVAAENSYSKGDDTIFSELSGLTGASAADGNVLFIRKNEGYSEVIYCNAWISQDDYDDVFKSDKERKDGNITSKAVYRLFPNGAGTLTEDKMPIDTRQGYLHSACYETVSSKLDIDGKIVNVAHPLKAYDYTNPFASSVYSNFTVDVTYSDFTYESIVAGSESLADKRPAYVVANIKVYDGSYGDQSINTLIYSRQAVLCFAQDNAKE
;
A
#
# COMPACT_ATOMS: atom_id res chain seq x y z
N MET A 1 62.26 -49.36 -25.71
CA MET A 1 62.29 -48.71 -24.37
C MET A 1 60.90 -48.84 -23.76
N LEU A 2 60.67 -49.85 -22.92
CA LEU A 2 59.40 -50.08 -22.23
C LEU A 2 59.74 -50.30 -20.76
N TYR A 3 59.46 -49.31 -19.90
CA TYR A 3 59.65 -49.41 -18.47
C TYR A 3 58.33 -49.88 -17.85
N ILE A 4 58.35 -51.11 -17.33
CA ILE A 4 57.22 -51.76 -16.67
C ILE A 4 56.86 -50.98 -15.39
N PHE A 5 55.59 -50.56 -15.31
CA PHE A 5 54.99 -49.95 -14.14
C PHE A 5 55.06 -50.91 -12.95
N ARG A 6 55.79 -50.49 -11.91
CA ARG A 6 55.82 -51.14 -10.61
C ARG A 6 54.53 -50.79 -9.87
N SER A 7 53.55 -51.69 -9.93
CA SER A 7 52.32 -51.63 -9.14
C SER A 7 52.65 -51.45 -7.65
N LYS A 8 52.23 -50.31 -7.07
CA LYS A 8 52.20 -50.11 -5.62
C LYS A 8 51.09 -51.03 -5.09
N LYS A 9 51.52 -52.10 -4.43
CA LYS A 9 50.71 -53.04 -3.67
C LYS A 9 49.80 -52.26 -2.69
N HIS A 10 48.50 -52.16 -3.02
CA HIS A 10 47.48 -51.72 -2.06
C HIS A 10 47.51 -52.73 -0.90
N ARG A 11 47.91 -52.28 0.30
CA ARG A 11 47.64 -53.03 1.53
C ARG A 11 46.14 -52.87 1.76
N ASP A 12 45.39 -53.96 1.60
CA ASP A 12 44.07 -54.12 2.22
C ASP A 12 44.26 -54.00 3.74
N LYS A 13 44.20 -52.77 4.25
CA LYS A 13 43.96 -52.51 5.65
C LYS A 13 42.45 -52.51 5.79
N GLY A 14 41.87 -53.64 6.21
CA GLY A 14 40.51 -53.64 6.73
C GLY A 14 40.44 -52.57 7.83
N SER A 15 39.49 -51.63 7.72
CA SER A 15 39.21 -50.64 8.77
C SER A 15 39.09 -51.40 10.08
N THR A 16 39.98 -51.13 11.03
CA THR A 16 39.84 -51.75 12.34
C THR A 16 38.54 -51.24 12.95
N LEU A 17 37.78 -52.09 13.64
CA LEU A 17 36.49 -51.73 14.24
C LEU A 17 36.59 -50.42 15.05
N VAL A 18 37.75 -50.18 15.66
CA VAL A 18 38.10 -48.94 16.38
C VAL A 18 38.17 -47.72 15.46
N GLU A 19 38.83 -47.78 14.31
CA GLU A 19 38.89 -46.66 13.34
C GLU A 19 37.49 -46.29 12.83
N LEU A 20 36.62 -47.30 12.64
CA LEU A 20 35.24 -47.08 12.23
C LEU A 20 34.42 -46.42 13.35
N VAL A 21 34.51 -46.90 14.59
CA VAL A 21 33.81 -46.29 15.74
C VAL A 21 34.30 -44.87 16.00
N VAL A 22 35.61 -44.61 15.92
CA VAL A 22 36.16 -43.27 16.10
C VAL A 22 35.70 -42.33 14.99
N SER A 23 35.72 -42.77 13.72
CA SER A 23 35.24 -41.93 12.61
C SER A 23 33.74 -41.64 12.71
N MET A 24 32.94 -42.62 13.14
CA MET A 24 31.51 -42.41 13.42
C MET A 24 31.29 -41.44 14.58
N ALA A 25 32.03 -41.56 15.68
CA ALA A 25 31.94 -40.66 16.83
C ALA A 25 32.34 -39.23 16.44
N LEU A 26 33.41 -39.06 15.66
CA LEU A 26 33.88 -37.75 15.19
C LEU A 26 32.87 -37.11 14.23
N THR A 27 32.31 -37.92 13.32
CA THR A 27 31.25 -37.46 12.40
C THR A 27 29.99 -37.06 13.17
N ALA A 28 29.60 -37.82 14.19
CA ALA A 28 28.46 -37.50 15.03
C ALA A 28 28.68 -36.17 15.78
N ILE A 29 29.86 -35.96 16.38
CA ILE A 29 30.21 -34.70 17.06
C ILE A 29 30.17 -33.52 16.09
N LEU A 30 30.75 -33.68 14.89
CA LEU A 30 30.75 -32.64 13.86
C LEU A 30 29.34 -32.35 13.34
N ALA A 31 28.53 -33.37 13.09
CA ALA A 31 27.14 -33.21 12.68
C ALA A 31 26.32 -32.46 13.74
N THR A 32 26.50 -32.81 15.02
CA THR A 32 25.85 -32.07 16.12
C THR A 32 26.32 -30.62 16.18
N ALA A 33 27.63 -30.35 16.08
CA ALA A 33 28.17 -29.00 16.07
C ALA A 33 27.65 -28.15 14.88
N VAL A 34 27.46 -28.77 13.72
CA VAL A 34 26.86 -28.09 12.56
C VAL A 34 25.40 -27.75 12.85
N VAL A 35 24.60 -28.70 13.35
CA VAL A 35 23.17 -28.46 13.63
C VAL A 35 22.97 -27.37 14.68
N THR A 36 23.79 -27.37 15.75
CA THR A 36 23.68 -26.36 16.83
C THR A 36 23.99 -24.95 16.34
N VAL A 37 24.88 -24.79 15.36
CA VAL A 37 25.22 -23.49 14.76
C VAL A 37 24.24 -23.11 13.65
N MET A 38 23.84 -24.06 12.81
CA MET A 38 23.04 -23.81 11.62
C MET A 38 21.61 -23.40 11.98
N HIS A 39 21.00 -24.00 13.01
CA HIS A 39 19.63 -23.68 13.40
C HIS A 39 19.43 -22.18 13.76
N PRO A 40 20.19 -21.57 14.69
CA PRO A 40 20.06 -20.15 14.98
C PRO A 40 20.46 -19.27 13.80
N ALA A 41 21.47 -19.67 13.00
CA ALA A 41 21.89 -18.92 11.82
C ALA A 41 20.77 -18.81 10.77
N VAL A 42 20.07 -19.91 10.48
CA VAL A 42 18.92 -19.91 9.55
C VAL A 42 17.78 -19.05 10.10
N SER A 43 17.49 -19.14 11.40
CA SER A 43 16.45 -18.31 12.01
C SER A 43 16.75 -16.81 11.89
N ILE A 44 17.99 -16.40 12.16
CA ILE A 44 18.42 -15.00 12.02
C ILE A 44 18.35 -14.58 10.55
N PHE A 45 18.85 -15.42 9.64
CA PHE A 45 18.84 -15.14 8.22
C PHE A 45 17.41 -14.88 7.70
N LEU A 46 16.45 -15.75 8.05
CA LEU A 46 15.05 -15.58 7.65
C LEU A 46 14.44 -14.31 8.22
N LYS A 47 14.76 -13.95 9.47
CA LYS A 47 14.30 -12.68 10.08
C LYS A 47 14.85 -11.46 9.35
N VAL A 48 16.14 -11.45 9.02
CA VAL A 48 16.78 -10.35 8.28
C VAL A 48 16.19 -10.23 6.88
N GLN A 49 16.00 -11.35 6.19
CA GLN A 49 15.40 -11.37 4.85
C GLN A 49 13.96 -10.83 4.89
N LYS A 50 13.15 -11.26 5.87
CA LYS A 50 11.78 -10.80 6.06
C LYS A 50 11.73 -9.29 6.35
N HIS A 51 12.61 -8.80 7.22
CA HIS A 51 12.70 -7.37 7.54
C HIS A 51 13.12 -6.53 6.32
N SER A 52 14.12 -6.98 5.57
CA SER A 52 14.55 -6.32 4.33
C SER A 52 13.43 -6.27 3.28
N ARG A 53 12.63 -7.33 3.15
CA ARG A 53 11.44 -7.31 2.28
C ARG A 53 10.37 -6.32 2.76
N ALA A 54 10.06 -6.30 4.05
CA ALA A 54 9.11 -5.35 4.62
C ALA A 54 9.56 -3.89 4.43
N GLN A 55 10.87 -3.63 4.55
CA GLN A 55 11.46 -2.33 4.22
C GLN A 55 11.22 -1.95 2.75
N MET A 56 11.52 -2.85 1.80
CA MET A 56 11.27 -2.60 0.38
C MET A 56 9.79 -2.30 0.08
N VAL A 57 8.85 -3.00 0.73
CA VAL A 57 7.40 -2.74 0.59
C VAL A 57 7.07 -1.34 1.11
N ALA A 58 7.54 -0.98 2.30
CA ALA A 58 7.29 0.34 2.87
C ALA A 58 7.94 1.48 2.05
N ASP A 59 9.10 1.22 1.45
CA ASP A 59 9.77 2.15 0.55
C ASP A 59 8.98 2.37 -0.73
N THR A 60 8.52 1.28 -1.34
CA THR A 60 7.67 1.31 -2.53
C THR A 60 6.35 2.06 -2.27
N VAL A 61 5.68 1.78 -1.16
CA VAL A 61 4.46 2.50 -0.72
C VAL A 61 4.75 3.99 -0.54
N ALA A 62 5.82 4.37 0.15
CA ALA A 62 6.15 5.76 0.38
C ALA A 62 6.44 6.52 -0.91
N ASP A 63 7.16 5.92 -1.85
CA ASP A 63 7.52 6.58 -3.11
C ASP A 63 6.31 6.77 -4.02
N THR A 64 5.38 5.82 -4.05
CA THR A 64 4.10 6.01 -4.72
C THR A 64 3.28 7.10 -4.07
N LEU A 65 3.13 7.10 -2.74
CA LEU A 65 2.40 8.16 -2.05
C LEU A 65 2.98 9.55 -2.34
N ARG A 66 4.31 9.66 -2.41
CA ARG A 66 4.98 10.91 -2.81
C ARG A 66 4.67 11.29 -4.25
N ALA A 67 4.72 10.35 -5.18
CA ALA A 67 4.42 10.60 -6.58
C ALA A 67 2.96 11.05 -6.77
N GLU A 68 2.02 10.42 -6.06
CA GLU A 68 0.61 10.80 -6.11
C GLU A 68 0.37 12.18 -5.50
N CYS A 69 1.02 12.52 -4.38
CA CYS A 69 0.90 13.87 -3.80
C CYS A 69 1.59 14.93 -4.65
N ALA A 70 2.71 14.61 -5.30
CA ALA A 70 3.43 15.53 -6.19
C ALA A 70 2.70 15.81 -7.51
N SER A 71 1.73 14.97 -7.90
CA SER A 71 0.88 15.16 -9.08
C SER A 71 -0.48 15.78 -8.75
N SER A 72 -0.63 16.32 -7.53
CA SER A 72 -1.86 16.96 -7.07
C SER A 72 -2.11 18.31 -7.74
N TYR A 73 -3.38 18.68 -7.79
CA TYR A 73 -3.88 19.97 -8.27
C TYR A 73 -4.46 20.72 -7.07
N ILE A 74 -3.61 21.48 -6.39
CA ILE A 74 -3.96 22.22 -5.18
C ILE A 74 -4.02 23.72 -5.48
N GLN A 75 -5.21 24.29 -5.40
CA GLN A 75 -5.46 25.72 -5.57
C GLN A 75 -6.04 26.37 -4.31
N GLY A 76 -6.76 25.61 -3.49
CA GLY A 76 -7.40 26.12 -2.29
C GLY A 76 -7.64 25.06 -1.23
N TYR A 77 -8.25 25.52 -0.14
CA TYR A 77 -8.49 24.78 1.09
C TYR A 77 -9.07 23.37 0.91
N GLY A 78 -10.00 23.19 -0.04
CA GLY A 78 -10.73 21.94 -0.20
C GLY A 78 -10.08 20.90 -1.09
N ASP A 79 -8.92 21.16 -1.68
CA ASP A 79 -8.36 20.32 -2.74
C ASP A 79 -7.58 19.09 -2.24
N ALA A 80 -7.21 19.03 -0.95
CA ALA A 80 -6.73 17.80 -0.32
C ALA A 80 -7.20 17.75 1.12
N ARG A 81 -7.48 16.54 1.62
CA ARG A 81 -8.06 16.32 2.94
C ARG A 81 -7.67 14.96 3.50
N VAL A 82 -7.48 14.92 4.79
CA VAL A 82 -7.42 13.71 5.60
C VAL A 82 -8.75 13.54 6.30
N VAL A 83 -9.30 12.33 6.19
CA VAL A 83 -10.49 11.91 6.92
C VAL A 83 -10.17 10.61 7.66
N ASN A 84 -10.89 10.42 8.76
CA ASN A 84 -10.80 9.20 9.56
C ASN A 84 -12.09 8.42 9.38
N VAL A 85 -11.98 7.26 8.73
CA VAL A 85 -13.12 6.40 8.42
C VAL A 85 -12.94 5.08 9.17
N ALA A 86 -14.01 4.58 9.78
CA ALA A 86 -13.96 3.27 10.41
C ALA A 86 -13.53 2.20 9.40
N ALA A 87 -12.65 1.29 9.81
CA ALA A 87 -12.21 0.22 8.92
C ALA A 87 -13.40 -0.69 8.57
N GLU A 88 -13.71 -0.82 7.28
CA GLU A 88 -14.82 -1.64 6.79
C GLU A 88 -14.27 -2.88 6.07
N ASN A 89 -14.51 -4.05 6.65
CA ASN A 89 -14.02 -5.35 6.19
C ASN A 89 -15.14 -6.15 5.53
N SER A 90 -15.90 -5.50 4.65
CA SER A 90 -17.01 -6.10 3.93
C SER A 90 -16.90 -5.80 2.45
N TYR A 91 -16.96 -6.84 1.61
CA TYR A 91 -16.97 -6.67 0.16
C TYR A 91 -18.20 -5.91 -0.36
N SER A 92 -19.31 -5.87 0.39
CA SER A 92 -20.52 -5.18 -0.05
C SER A 92 -20.56 -3.69 0.29
N LYS A 93 -19.81 -3.25 1.31
CA LYS A 93 -19.80 -1.85 1.77
C LYS A 93 -18.47 -1.17 1.54
N GLY A 94 -17.36 -1.82 1.90
CA GLY A 94 -16.00 -1.34 1.69
C GLY A 94 -15.83 0.18 1.80
N ASP A 95 -15.44 0.78 0.68
CA ASP A 95 -15.15 2.19 0.44
C ASP A 95 -16.36 3.09 0.23
N ASP A 96 -17.59 2.57 0.16
CA ASP A 96 -18.82 3.40 0.22
C ASP A 96 -18.87 4.22 1.53
N THR A 97 -18.31 3.65 2.61
CA THR A 97 -18.14 4.37 3.87
C THR A 97 -17.20 5.57 3.74
N ILE A 98 -16.19 5.49 2.87
CA ILE A 98 -15.27 6.59 2.59
C ILE A 98 -15.97 7.63 1.72
N PHE A 99 -16.66 7.20 0.68
CA PHE A 99 -17.39 8.09 -0.21
C PHE A 99 -18.47 8.89 0.53
N SER A 100 -19.20 8.26 1.44
CA SER A 100 -20.23 8.93 2.26
C SER A 100 -19.65 10.00 3.21
N GLU A 101 -18.49 9.76 3.82
CA GLU A 101 -17.78 10.75 4.64
C GLU A 101 -17.24 11.94 3.81
N LEU A 102 -16.88 11.69 2.55
CA LEU A 102 -16.35 12.73 1.66
C LEU A 102 -17.46 13.54 0.95
N SER A 103 -18.62 12.95 0.68
CA SER A 103 -19.71 13.55 -0.12
C SER A 103 -20.54 14.65 0.58
N GLY A 104 -20.19 15.03 1.81
CA GLY A 104 -20.90 16.05 2.60
C GLY A 104 -19.99 17.03 3.35
N LEU A 105 -18.74 17.17 2.92
CA LEU A 105 -17.71 17.90 3.66
C LEU A 105 -17.99 19.41 3.74
N THR A 106 -18.22 19.91 4.96
CA THR A 106 -18.44 21.34 5.24
C THR A 106 -17.39 21.97 6.16
N GLY A 107 -16.51 21.15 6.76
CA GLY A 107 -15.52 21.57 7.74
C GLY A 107 -14.06 21.40 7.27
N ALA A 108 -13.14 21.54 8.23
CA ALA A 108 -11.71 21.29 8.04
C ALA A 108 -11.38 19.82 7.91
N SER A 109 -10.32 19.55 7.14
CA SER A 109 -9.63 18.27 7.20
C SER A 109 -9.30 17.93 8.65
N ALA A 110 -9.39 16.65 8.99
CA ALA A 110 -8.80 16.17 10.22
C ALA A 110 -7.28 16.39 10.20
N ALA A 111 -6.68 16.56 11.38
CA ALA A 111 -5.23 16.61 11.51
C ALA A 111 -4.59 15.23 11.27
N ASP A 112 -5.32 14.19 11.70
CA ASP A 112 -4.92 12.79 11.57
C ASP A 112 -6.09 11.94 11.03
N GLY A 113 -5.76 10.88 10.30
CA GLY A 113 -6.75 9.97 9.71
C GLY A 113 -6.11 8.79 8.98
N ASN A 114 -6.91 8.04 8.24
CA ASN A 114 -6.49 6.82 7.52
C ASN A 114 -6.84 6.85 6.04
N VAL A 115 -7.50 7.92 5.60
CA VAL A 115 -7.85 8.15 4.21
C VAL A 115 -7.34 9.53 3.81
N LEU A 116 -6.70 9.61 2.65
CA LEU A 116 -6.23 10.85 2.05
C LEU A 116 -6.95 11.09 0.73
N PHE A 117 -7.75 12.15 0.68
CA PHE A 117 -8.35 12.69 -0.54
C PHE A 117 -7.41 13.74 -1.15
N ILE A 118 -7.21 13.67 -2.46
CA ILE A 118 -6.36 14.57 -3.24
C ILE A 118 -7.04 14.88 -4.56
N ARG A 119 -7.21 16.16 -4.86
CA ARG A 119 -7.64 16.61 -6.18
C ARG A 119 -6.49 16.51 -7.17
N LYS A 120 -6.76 16.00 -8.37
CA LYS A 120 -5.77 15.77 -9.42
C LYS A 120 -5.98 16.68 -10.63
N ASN A 121 -7.22 17.06 -10.91
CA ASN A 121 -7.56 18.13 -11.84
C ASN A 121 -8.97 18.67 -11.53
N GLU A 122 -9.54 19.48 -12.42
CA GLU A 122 -10.86 20.08 -12.20
C GLU A 122 -12.01 19.07 -12.07
N GLY A 123 -11.92 17.92 -12.73
CA GLY A 123 -12.99 16.90 -12.80
C GLY A 123 -12.63 15.54 -12.20
N TYR A 124 -11.45 15.39 -11.61
CA TYR A 124 -10.94 14.12 -11.09
C TYR A 124 -10.16 14.30 -9.78
N SER A 125 -10.43 13.38 -8.84
CA SER A 125 -9.81 13.28 -7.53
C SER A 125 -9.45 11.84 -7.23
N GLU A 126 -8.36 11.67 -6.51
CA GLU A 126 -7.87 10.40 -6.02
C GLU A 126 -8.06 10.32 -4.50
N VAL A 127 -8.42 9.14 -4.01
CA VAL A 127 -8.52 8.83 -2.59
C VAL A 127 -7.64 7.62 -2.31
N ILE A 128 -6.73 7.77 -1.35
CA ILE A 128 -5.71 6.78 -1.04
C ILE A 128 -5.93 6.24 0.38
N TYR A 129 -6.05 4.92 0.50
CA TYR A 129 -6.39 4.23 1.76
C TYR A 129 -5.91 2.77 1.79
N CYS A 130 -5.89 2.18 2.98
CA CYS A 130 -5.63 0.74 3.18
C CYS A 130 -6.67 0.06 4.10
N ASN A 131 -7.56 0.84 4.71
CA ASN A 131 -8.42 0.42 5.82
C ASN A 131 -9.81 -0.07 5.38
N ALA A 132 -10.12 -0.07 4.09
CA ALA A 132 -11.41 -0.53 3.57
C ALA A 132 -11.20 -1.52 2.42
N TRP A 133 -12.22 -2.33 2.14
CA TRP A 133 -12.30 -3.05 0.87
C TRP A 133 -12.70 -2.11 -0.25
N ILE A 134 -12.36 -2.46 -1.48
CA ILE A 134 -13.10 -1.95 -2.64
C ILE A 134 -14.45 -2.65 -2.65
N SER A 135 -15.55 -1.88 -2.62
CA SER A 135 -16.90 -2.41 -2.55
C SER A 135 -17.37 -2.97 -3.90
N GLN A 136 -18.28 -3.94 -3.84
CA GLN A 136 -18.92 -4.54 -5.00
C GLN A 136 -19.79 -3.53 -5.74
N ASP A 137 -20.47 -2.63 -5.02
CA ASP A 137 -21.35 -1.63 -5.60
C ASP A 137 -20.53 -0.62 -6.43
N ASP A 138 -19.42 -0.13 -5.89
CA ASP A 138 -18.50 0.76 -6.62
C ASP A 138 -17.87 0.07 -7.85
N TYR A 139 -17.49 -1.21 -7.71
CA TYR A 139 -17.03 -2.02 -8.84
C TYR A 139 -18.08 -2.11 -9.96
N ASP A 140 -19.33 -2.42 -9.60
CA ASP A 140 -20.43 -2.56 -10.57
C ASP A 140 -20.73 -1.21 -11.25
N ASP A 141 -20.65 -0.10 -10.52
CA ASP A 141 -20.83 1.26 -11.03
C ASP A 141 -19.74 1.66 -12.03
N VAL A 142 -18.47 1.37 -11.73
CA VAL A 142 -17.36 1.60 -12.68
C VAL A 142 -17.54 0.75 -13.93
N PHE A 143 -17.86 -0.53 -13.77
CA PHE A 143 -18.01 -1.44 -14.91
C PHE A 143 -19.19 -1.06 -15.82
N LYS A 144 -20.32 -0.64 -15.22
CA LYS A 144 -21.48 -0.15 -15.97
C LYS A 144 -21.13 1.13 -16.73
N SER A 145 -20.44 2.07 -16.09
CA SER A 145 -20.05 3.35 -16.69
C SER A 145 -19.08 3.15 -17.87
N ASP A 146 -18.18 2.17 -17.80
CA ASP A 146 -17.27 1.86 -18.92
C ASP A 146 -18.02 1.27 -20.13
N LYS A 147 -19.03 0.40 -19.89
CA LYS A 147 -19.88 -0.13 -20.97
C LYS A 147 -20.66 0.96 -21.72
N GLU A 148 -21.04 2.04 -21.05
CA GLU A 148 -21.78 3.18 -21.62
C GLU A 148 -20.85 4.16 -22.38
N ARG A 149 -19.53 4.18 -22.11
CA ARG A 149 -18.52 5.07 -22.75
C ARG A 149 -17.98 4.61 -24.11
N LYS A 150 -18.71 3.74 -24.83
CA LYS A 150 -18.31 3.08 -26.10
C LYS A 150 -18.20 3.97 -27.36
N ASP A 151 -17.89 5.25 -27.25
CA ASP A 151 -17.69 6.18 -28.39
C ASP A 151 -16.19 6.41 -28.72
N GLY A 152 -15.41 5.34 -28.74
CA GLY A 152 -14.10 5.32 -29.41
C GLY A 152 -12.88 5.76 -28.58
N ASN A 153 -13.05 6.19 -27.34
CA ASN A 153 -11.94 6.37 -26.40
C ASN A 153 -12.01 5.30 -25.31
N ILE A 154 -10.96 4.48 -25.22
CA ILE A 154 -10.82 3.47 -24.17
C ILE A 154 -10.69 4.21 -22.83
N THR A 155 -11.70 4.11 -21.98
CA THR A 155 -11.60 4.44 -20.55
C THR A 155 -11.29 3.18 -19.73
N SER A 156 -11.12 3.34 -18.42
CA SER A 156 -9.94 2.86 -17.70
C SER A 156 -9.63 1.34 -17.66
N LYS A 157 -8.33 1.01 -17.60
CA LYS A 157 -7.78 -0.36 -17.59
C LYS A 157 -7.60 -0.97 -16.19
N ALA A 158 -7.69 -0.19 -15.11
CA ALA A 158 -7.21 -0.64 -13.80
C ALA A 158 -8.18 -1.59 -13.09
N VAL A 159 -9.49 -1.32 -13.09
CA VAL A 159 -10.49 -2.29 -12.59
C VAL A 159 -10.45 -3.62 -13.36
N TYR A 160 -10.30 -3.61 -14.68
CA TYR A 160 -10.15 -4.86 -15.47
C TYR A 160 -8.88 -5.65 -15.16
N ARG A 161 -7.82 -4.99 -14.67
CA ARG A 161 -6.61 -5.69 -14.20
C ARG A 161 -6.83 -6.36 -12.86
N LEU A 162 -7.58 -5.72 -11.96
CA LEU A 162 -7.96 -6.30 -10.68
C LEU A 162 -8.97 -7.44 -10.87
N PHE A 163 -9.89 -7.31 -11.83
CA PHE A 163 -10.98 -8.26 -12.10
C PHE A 163 -10.98 -8.77 -13.55
N PRO A 164 -10.06 -9.69 -13.91
CA PRO A 164 -9.88 -10.12 -15.30
C PRO A 164 -11.06 -10.91 -15.89
N ASN A 165 -11.95 -11.45 -15.05
CA ASN A 165 -13.10 -12.25 -15.48
C ASN A 165 -14.38 -11.43 -15.77
N GLY A 166 -14.34 -10.10 -15.64
CA GLY A 166 -15.45 -9.20 -15.98
C GLY A 166 -16.61 -9.16 -14.97
N ALA A 167 -17.63 -8.33 -15.25
CA ALA A 167 -18.72 -8.05 -14.30
C ALA A 167 -19.68 -9.20 -14.03
N GLY A 168 -20.23 -9.11 -12.81
CA GLY A 168 -21.26 -9.91 -12.21
C GLY A 168 -21.25 -9.63 -10.71
N THR A 169 -22.31 -9.99 -10.00
CA THR A 169 -22.32 -9.97 -8.53
C THR A 169 -21.26 -10.94 -8.02
N LEU A 170 -20.14 -10.41 -7.52
CA LEU A 170 -19.09 -11.24 -6.94
C LEU A 170 -19.44 -11.51 -5.48
N THR A 171 -19.28 -12.76 -5.07
CA THR A 171 -19.27 -13.13 -3.65
C THR A 171 -17.87 -12.89 -3.07
N GLU A 172 -17.76 -12.85 -1.74
CA GLU A 172 -16.48 -12.59 -1.04
C GLU A 172 -15.33 -13.52 -1.49
N ASP A 173 -15.61 -14.78 -1.83
CA ASP A 173 -14.62 -15.74 -2.32
C ASP A 173 -14.16 -15.48 -3.76
N LYS A 174 -14.91 -14.68 -4.52
CA LYS A 174 -14.59 -14.28 -5.89
C LYS A 174 -13.89 -12.92 -5.96
N MET A 175 -13.94 -12.14 -4.89
CA MET A 175 -13.19 -10.89 -4.79
C MET A 175 -11.68 -11.19 -4.75
N PRO A 176 -10.87 -10.54 -5.60
CA PRO A 176 -9.41 -10.65 -5.56
C PRO A 176 -8.86 -10.29 -4.18
N ILE A 177 -7.74 -10.92 -3.80
CA ILE A 177 -7.12 -10.59 -2.51
C ILE A 177 -6.65 -9.13 -2.44
N ASP A 178 -6.30 -8.55 -3.59
CA ASP A 178 -5.79 -7.18 -3.72
C ASP A 178 -6.85 -6.11 -3.42
N THR A 179 -8.14 -6.46 -3.34
CA THR A 179 -9.24 -5.54 -3.02
C THR A 179 -9.52 -5.46 -1.52
N ARG A 180 -8.82 -6.27 -0.70
CA ARG A 180 -9.04 -6.36 0.74
C ARG A 180 -8.25 -5.28 1.46
N GLN A 181 -8.58 -5.07 2.74
CA GLN A 181 -7.77 -4.22 3.62
C GLN A 181 -6.31 -4.71 3.70
N GLY A 182 -5.40 -3.78 3.95
CA GLY A 182 -3.96 -4.04 4.06
C GLY A 182 -3.21 -4.00 2.74
N TYR A 183 -3.89 -3.63 1.66
CA TYR A 183 -3.30 -3.25 0.40
C TYR A 183 -3.59 -1.77 0.18
N LEU A 184 -2.61 -1.05 -0.37
CA LEU A 184 -2.80 0.33 -0.76
C LEU A 184 -3.78 0.38 -1.93
N HIS A 185 -4.87 1.10 -1.75
CA HIS A 185 -5.86 1.35 -2.79
C HIS A 185 -5.81 2.82 -3.18
N SER A 186 -5.93 3.04 -4.48
CA SER A 186 -6.15 4.35 -5.08
C SER A 186 -7.51 4.29 -5.77
N ALA A 187 -8.48 4.94 -5.16
CA ALA A 187 -9.82 5.11 -5.71
C ALA A 187 -9.88 6.42 -6.48
N CYS A 188 -10.34 6.33 -7.71
CA CYS A 188 -10.43 7.43 -8.63
C CYS A 188 -11.91 7.84 -8.73
N TYR A 189 -12.22 9.10 -8.43
CA TYR A 189 -13.57 9.63 -8.47
C TYR A 189 -13.70 10.80 -9.43
N GLU A 190 -14.84 10.91 -10.09
CA GLU A 190 -15.26 12.17 -10.71
C GLU A 190 -15.47 13.20 -9.59
N THR A 191 -14.93 14.39 -9.79
CA THR A 191 -14.97 15.46 -8.80
C THR A 191 -16.04 16.48 -9.16
N VAL A 192 -16.78 16.92 -8.16
CA VAL A 192 -17.60 18.12 -8.24
C VAL A 192 -17.16 19.11 -7.17
N SER A 193 -17.38 20.40 -7.42
CA SER A 193 -17.07 21.46 -6.46
C SER A 193 -18.35 22.11 -5.95
N SER A 194 -18.48 22.19 -4.63
CA SER A 194 -19.56 22.92 -3.97
C SER A 194 -19.03 24.23 -3.40
N LYS A 195 -19.86 25.27 -3.45
CA LYS A 195 -19.58 26.54 -2.80
C LYS A 195 -19.94 26.43 -1.32
N LEU A 196 -18.95 26.59 -0.46
CA LEU A 196 -19.12 26.51 0.98
C LEU A 196 -18.64 27.79 1.63
N ASP A 197 -19.36 28.22 2.67
CA ASP A 197 -18.94 29.32 3.52
C ASP A 197 -17.95 28.79 4.56
N ILE A 198 -16.69 29.21 4.44
CA ILE A 198 -15.61 28.93 5.38
C ILE A 198 -15.15 30.28 5.92
N ASP A 199 -15.29 30.49 7.24
CA ASP A 199 -14.94 31.74 7.93
C ASP A 199 -15.55 33.02 7.33
N GLY A 200 -16.78 32.95 6.79
CA GLY A 200 -17.46 34.09 6.16
C GLY A 200 -17.04 34.33 4.71
N LYS A 201 -16.26 33.42 4.11
CA LYS A 201 -15.82 33.48 2.72
C LYS A 201 -16.34 32.28 1.94
N ILE A 202 -16.87 32.54 0.76
CA ILE A 202 -17.31 31.47 -0.14
C ILE A 202 -16.10 30.89 -0.86
N VAL A 203 -15.80 29.62 -0.58
CA VAL A 203 -14.74 28.84 -1.23
C VAL A 203 -15.32 27.66 -1.99
N ASN A 204 -14.65 27.28 -3.08
CA ASN A 204 -14.98 26.05 -3.80
C ASN A 204 -14.29 24.87 -3.12
N VAL A 205 -15.06 23.85 -2.75
CA VAL A 205 -14.54 22.63 -2.15
C VAL A 205 -14.85 21.45 -3.06
N ALA A 206 -13.77 20.82 -3.52
CA ALA A 206 -13.82 19.57 -4.26
C ALA A 206 -14.23 18.41 -3.34
N HIS A 207 -15.09 17.54 -3.86
CA HIS A 207 -15.49 16.29 -3.21
C HIS A 207 -15.83 15.25 -4.31
N PRO A 208 -15.73 13.95 -3.99
CA PRO A 208 -16.04 12.91 -4.94
C PRO A 208 -17.56 12.89 -5.21
N LEU A 209 -17.93 12.72 -6.48
CA LEU A 209 -19.31 12.62 -6.95
C LEU A 209 -19.68 11.19 -7.33
N LYS A 210 -18.77 10.47 -7.98
CA LYS A 210 -19.01 9.12 -8.48
C LYS A 210 -17.70 8.37 -8.67
N ALA A 211 -17.69 7.08 -8.38
CA ALA A 211 -16.60 6.19 -8.72
C ALA A 211 -16.31 6.22 -10.24
N TYR A 212 -15.05 6.45 -10.58
CA TYR A 212 -14.56 6.49 -11.96
C TYR A 212 -13.69 5.27 -12.27
N ASP A 213 -12.76 4.94 -11.38
CA ASP A 213 -11.85 3.79 -11.51
C ASP A 213 -11.23 3.42 -10.17
N TYR A 214 -10.60 2.26 -10.09
CA TYR A 214 -9.84 1.83 -8.91
C TYR A 214 -8.55 1.16 -9.36
N THR A 215 -7.49 1.41 -8.61
CA THR A 215 -6.23 0.72 -8.82
C THR A 215 -5.59 0.32 -7.51
N ASN A 216 -4.83 -0.77 -7.57
CA ASN A 216 -3.78 -1.01 -6.61
C ASN A 216 -2.48 -0.62 -7.32
N PRO A 217 -1.71 0.35 -6.80
CA PRO A 217 -0.46 0.76 -7.43
C PRO A 217 0.55 -0.39 -7.55
N PHE A 218 0.36 -1.47 -6.80
CA PHE A 218 1.21 -2.65 -6.84
C PHE A 218 0.41 -3.95 -6.94
N ALA A 219 1.00 -5.00 -7.49
CA ALA A 219 0.39 -6.33 -7.43
C ALA A 219 0.60 -6.95 -6.03
N SER A 220 -0.29 -7.86 -5.60
CA SER A 220 -0.13 -8.69 -4.37
C SER A 220 1.27 -9.29 -4.20
N SER A 221 1.93 -9.63 -5.30
CA SER A 221 3.30 -10.19 -5.29
C SER A 221 4.35 -9.22 -4.74
N VAL A 222 4.16 -7.90 -4.91
CA VAL A 222 5.04 -6.86 -4.36
C VAL A 222 4.97 -6.86 -2.83
N TYR A 223 3.77 -7.03 -2.28
CA TYR A 223 3.56 -7.11 -0.84
C TYR A 223 4.15 -8.38 -0.21
N SER A 224 4.46 -9.43 -0.99
CA SER A 224 5.14 -10.64 -0.51
C SER A 224 4.47 -11.27 0.74
N ASN A 225 3.13 -11.28 0.78
CA ASN A 225 2.26 -11.71 1.91
C ASN A 225 2.24 -10.79 3.14
N PHE A 226 2.86 -9.62 3.06
CA PHE A 226 2.67 -8.58 4.07
C PHE A 226 1.37 -7.82 3.83
N THR A 227 0.87 -7.21 4.90
CA THR A 227 -0.16 -6.18 4.82
C THR A 227 0.40 -4.85 5.30
N VAL A 228 -0.13 -3.76 4.75
CA VAL A 228 0.32 -2.41 5.02
C VAL A 228 -0.82 -1.61 5.60
N ASP A 229 -0.55 -0.92 6.70
CA ASP A 229 -1.39 0.11 7.27
C ASP A 229 -0.76 1.47 6.98
N VAL A 230 -1.54 2.37 6.39
CA VAL A 230 -1.13 3.73 6.10
C VAL A 230 -2.07 4.67 6.82
N THR A 231 -1.53 5.45 7.75
CA THR A 231 -2.26 6.53 8.40
C THR A 231 -1.59 7.86 8.11
N TYR A 232 -2.40 8.91 8.03
CA TYR A 232 -1.95 10.26 7.74
C TYR A 232 -2.01 11.08 9.01
N SER A 233 -0.97 11.85 9.27
CA SER A 233 -0.86 12.72 10.44
C SER A 233 -0.25 14.05 10.06
N ASP A 234 -0.39 15.04 10.95
CA ASP A 234 0.20 16.36 10.78
C ASP A 234 -0.20 17.03 9.44
N PHE A 235 -1.47 16.87 9.06
CA PHE A 235 -2.01 17.52 7.87
C PHE A 235 -1.95 19.05 8.04
N THR A 236 -1.14 19.69 7.20
CA THR A 236 -0.77 21.09 7.39
C THR A 236 -1.18 21.92 6.18
N TYR A 237 -1.64 23.14 6.46
CA TYR A 237 -1.95 24.15 5.46
C TYR A 237 -0.89 25.25 5.44
N GLU A 238 -0.72 25.85 4.27
CA GLU A 238 0.00 27.10 4.11
C GLU A 238 -0.94 28.23 3.71
N SER A 239 -0.58 29.47 4.05
CA SER A 239 -1.40 30.64 3.75
C SER A 239 -1.15 31.12 2.32
N ILE A 240 -2.24 31.27 1.56
CA ILE A 240 -2.25 31.86 0.21
C ILE A 240 -2.21 33.39 0.33
N VAL A 241 -2.89 33.95 1.33
CA VAL A 241 -2.98 35.39 1.58
C VAL A 241 -2.14 35.75 2.80
N ALA A 242 -1.05 36.48 2.58
CA ALA A 242 -0.13 36.87 3.63
C ALA A 242 -0.83 37.56 4.82
N GLY A 243 -0.64 37.02 6.02
CA GLY A 243 -1.24 37.55 7.25
C GLY A 243 -2.71 37.17 7.50
N SER A 244 -3.32 36.37 6.63
CA SER A 244 -4.66 35.83 6.89
C SER A 244 -4.59 34.57 7.75
N GLU A 245 -5.38 34.57 8.82
CA GLU A 245 -5.63 33.39 9.66
C GLU A 245 -6.82 32.56 9.18
N SER A 246 -7.63 33.10 8.26
CA SER A 246 -8.80 32.42 7.74
C SER A 246 -8.39 31.18 6.96
N LEU A 247 -9.07 30.08 7.25
CA LEU A 247 -8.86 28.79 6.63
C LEU A 247 -9.26 28.78 5.15
N ALA A 248 -10.19 29.67 4.77
CA ALA A 248 -10.56 29.92 3.38
C ALA A 248 -9.41 30.47 2.51
N ASP A 249 -8.44 31.15 3.12
CA ASP A 249 -7.27 31.70 2.44
C ASP A 249 -6.04 30.78 2.54
N LYS A 250 -6.24 29.52 2.95
CA LYS A 250 -5.17 28.53 3.10
C LYS A 250 -5.34 27.42 2.07
N ARG A 251 -4.24 26.76 1.74
CA ARG A 251 -4.22 25.55 0.91
C ARG A 251 -3.41 24.43 1.57
N PRO A 252 -3.74 23.16 1.32
CA PRO A 252 -2.93 22.03 1.78
C PRO A 252 -1.47 22.16 1.34
N ALA A 253 -0.53 21.98 2.26
CA ALA A 253 0.90 22.07 2.00
C ALA A 253 1.57 20.69 2.03
N TYR A 254 1.37 19.95 3.12
CA TYR A 254 1.92 18.61 3.27
C TYR A 254 1.12 17.78 4.27
N VAL A 255 1.37 16.48 4.26
CA VAL A 255 0.90 15.51 5.25
C VAL A 255 1.97 14.47 5.51
N VAL A 256 2.01 13.91 6.72
CA VAL A 256 2.94 12.82 7.06
C VAL A 256 2.21 11.49 6.97
N ALA A 257 2.66 10.61 6.08
CA ALA A 257 2.20 9.23 6.02
C ALA A 257 3.03 8.36 6.98
N ASN A 258 2.35 7.67 7.88
CA ASN A 258 2.86 6.64 8.76
C ASN A 258 2.57 5.29 8.12
N ILE A 259 3.62 4.59 7.70
CA ILE A 259 3.51 3.33 6.98
C ILE A 259 4.00 2.22 7.90
N LYS A 260 3.12 1.27 8.20
CA LYS A 260 3.43 0.09 9.01
C LYS A 260 3.21 -1.16 8.19
N VAL A 261 4.16 -2.09 8.27
CA VAL A 261 4.14 -3.35 7.54
C VAL A 261 4.04 -4.50 8.53
N TYR A 262 2.99 -5.31 8.36
CA TYR A 262 2.67 -6.44 9.21
C TYR A 262 2.84 -7.76 8.47
N ASP A 263 3.26 -8.78 9.20
CA ASP A 263 3.25 -10.17 8.76
C ASP A 263 1.92 -10.82 9.12
N GLY A 264 1.07 -11.04 8.13
CA GLY A 264 -0.25 -11.64 8.31
C GLY A 264 -1.38 -10.76 7.78
N SER A 265 -2.58 -11.04 8.26
CA SER A 265 -3.78 -10.31 7.84
C SER A 265 -3.81 -8.90 8.43
N TYR A 266 -4.47 -8.00 7.72
CA TYR A 266 -4.63 -6.62 8.16
C TYR A 266 -5.33 -6.48 9.52
N GLY A 267 -6.20 -7.43 9.90
CA GLY A 267 -6.88 -7.42 11.19
C GLY A 267 -5.99 -7.75 12.39
N ASP A 268 -4.81 -8.35 12.18
CA ASP A 268 -3.83 -8.63 13.24
C ASP A 268 -2.72 -7.59 13.24
N GLN A 269 -3.04 -6.38 13.71
CA GLN A 269 -2.10 -5.26 13.84
C GLN A 269 -1.39 -5.25 15.21
N SER A 270 -1.06 -6.43 15.74
CA SER A 270 -0.36 -6.54 17.02
C SER A 270 1.12 -6.17 16.88
N ILE A 271 1.78 -5.86 18.00
CA ILE A 271 3.23 -5.61 18.01
C ILE A 271 4.06 -6.82 17.58
N ASN A 272 3.47 -8.03 17.66
CA ASN A 272 4.13 -9.28 17.28
C ASN A 272 4.16 -9.50 15.76
N THR A 273 3.17 -8.95 15.04
CA THR A 273 3.10 -9.03 13.58
C THR A 273 3.75 -7.83 12.91
N LEU A 274 3.93 -6.71 13.61
CA LEU A 274 4.65 -5.54 13.08
C LEU A 274 6.12 -5.88 12.78
N ILE A 275 6.51 -5.77 11.51
CA ILE A 275 7.87 -6.09 11.05
C ILE A 275 8.69 -4.82 10.84
N TYR A 276 8.07 -3.78 10.28
CA TYR A 276 8.74 -2.54 9.93
C TYR A 276 7.75 -1.37 9.96
N SER A 277 8.26 -0.18 10.30
CA SER A 277 7.51 1.06 10.35
C SER A 277 8.39 2.19 9.85
N ARG A 278 7.81 3.12 9.09
CA ARG A 278 8.46 4.36 8.67
C ARG A 278 7.47 5.50 8.56
N GLN A 279 8.01 6.71 8.54
CA GLN A 279 7.27 7.90 8.17
C GLN A 279 7.78 8.45 6.83
N ALA A 280 6.87 9.08 6.09
CA ALA A 280 7.17 9.79 4.86
C ALA A 280 6.40 11.12 4.83
N VAL A 281 7.10 12.23 4.68
CA VAL A 281 6.47 13.52 4.40
C VAL A 281 6.03 13.52 2.93
N LEU A 282 4.76 13.84 2.71
CA LEU A 282 4.13 13.96 1.40
C LEU A 282 3.81 15.43 1.17
N CYS A 283 4.52 16.08 0.26
CA CYS A 283 4.25 17.46 -0.12
C CYS A 283 3.24 17.49 -1.26
N PHE A 284 2.30 18.42 -1.20
CA PHE A 284 1.41 18.66 -2.32
C PHE A 284 2.04 19.64 -3.30
N ALA A 285 1.77 19.44 -4.58
CA ALA A 285 2.26 20.35 -5.60
C ALA A 285 1.45 21.64 -5.55
N GLN A 286 2.16 22.76 -5.44
CA GLN A 286 1.58 24.04 -5.80
C GLN A 286 1.35 24.02 -7.31
N ASP A 287 0.09 24.18 -7.73
CA ASP A 287 -0.18 24.53 -9.11
C ASP A 287 0.41 25.93 -9.33
N ASN A 288 1.58 25.98 -9.96
CA ASN A 288 2.07 27.22 -10.54
C ASN A 288 1.10 27.51 -11.67
N ALA A 289 0.14 28.40 -11.41
CA ALA A 289 -0.71 28.97 -12.44
C ALA A 289 0.14 29.18 -13.70
N LYS A 290 -0.26 28.50 -14.80
CA LYS A 290 0.41 28.58 -16.10
C LYS A 290 0.91 30.01 -16.34
N GLU A 291 2.23 30.18 -16.41
CA GLU A 291 2.83 31.32 -17.10
C GLU A 291 2.40 31.32 -18.58
#